data_AF-H2YV66-F1
#
_entry.id   AF-H2YV66-F1
#
_cell.length_a   1.000
_cell.length_b   1.000
_cell.length_c   1.000
_cell.angle_alpha   90.00
_cell.angle_beta   90.00
_cell.angle_gamma   90.00
#
_symmetry.space_group_name_H-M   'P 1'
#
loop_
_entity.id
_entity.type
_entity.pdbx_description
1 polymer ?
#
loop_
_entity_poly.entity_id
_entity_poly.type
_entity_poly.pdbx_seq_one_letter_code
_entity_poly.pdbx_strand_id
1 'polypeptide(L)'
;MIAQPGIPAVNFKLTKCRVLQNRLVEHRTCECGGLMNDSPYCKSKFPCIEVNVEYQIDGADGKTLQTSIVHSDETILNSNDADCSMAVCKSREKLNTLAVGDFLTKYGESDLRYNCYYNPYAPQSVIIKRNYTLLAIILSLLIPGLVFLTCIFFLALLCHSVRKNDTNNDLKIPANRTYLNYGVQLEDGSYSQECRASDLPGHTQRNNTRNSGENRQQSNF
;
A
#
# COMPACT_ATOMS: atom_id res chain seq x y z
N MET A 1 -2.97 -6.87 -4.56
CA MET A 1 -1.59 -6.49 -4.18
C MET A 1 -0.93 -5.80 -5.36
N ILE A 2 -0.48 -4.55 -5.20
CA ILE A 2 0.06 -3.71 -6.30
C ILE A 2 1.56 -3.97 -6.56
N ALA A 3 2.28 -4.57 -5.61
CA ALA A 3 3.74 -4.70 -5.68
C ALA A 3 4.24 -5.77 -6.67
N GLN A 4 3.49 -6.86 -6.86
CA GLN A 4 3.96 -8.01 -7.66
C GLN A 4 4.07 -7.73 -9.18
N PRO A 5 3.15 -6.99 -9.84
CA PRO A 5 3.29 -6.67 -11.26
C PRO A 5 4.23 -5.50 -11.58
N GLY A 6 4.71 -4.75 -10.58
CA GLY A 6 5.50 -3.53 -10.81
C GLY A 6 6.98 -3.75 -11.16
N ILE A 7 7.58 -4.83 -10.66
CA ILE A 7 9.03 -5.08 -10.81
C ILE A 7 9.45 -5.33 -12.28
N PRO A 8 8.71 -6.11 -13.10
CA PRO A 8 9.06 -6.32 -14.50
C PRO A 8 8.92 -5.05 -15.36
N ALA A 9 8.00 -4.15 -15.01
CA ALA A 9 7.70 -2.93 -15.78
C ALA A 9 8.87 -1.91 -15.80
N VAL A 10 9.75 -1.96 -14.80
CA VAL A 10 10.88 -1.03 -14.68
C VAL A 10 11.96 -1.31 -15.73
N ASN A 11 12.12 -2.56 -16.14
CA ASN A 11 13.22 -2.99 -17.01
C ASN A 11 12.99 -2.73 -18.49
N PHE A 12 11.81 -2.26 -18.86
CA PHE A 12 11.53 -1.88 -20.23
C PHE A 12 12.44 -0.73 -20.67
N LYS A 13 12.94 -0.78 -21.90
CA LYS A 13 13.76 0.25 -22.54
C LYS A 13 13.02 0.85 -23.72
N LEU A 14 13.15 2.16 -23.89
CA LEU A 14 12.53 2.90 -25.00
C LEU A 14 13.25 2.54 -26.31
N THR A 15 12.49 2.25 -27.36
CA THR A 15 13.00 2.03 -28.73
C THR A 15 12.01 2.54 -29.77
N LYS A 16 12.37 2.43 -31.05
CA LYS A 16 11.49 2.71 -32.19
C LYS A 16 10.99 1.39 -32.75
N CYS A 17 9.68 1.22 -32.80
CA CYS A 17 9.02 0.11 -33.48
C CYS A 17 8.59 0.56 -34.88
N ARG A 18 8.70 -0.35 -35.85
CA ARG A 18 8.12 -0.25 -37.19
C ARG A 18 7.09 -1.37 -37.35
N VAL A 19 5.87 -1.03 -37.72
CA VAL A 19 4.83 -2.02 -37.97
C VAL A 19 5.14 -2.77 -39.27
N LEU A 20 5.15 -4.10 -39.19
CA LEU A 20 5.28 -4.97 -40.37
C LEU A 20 3.90 -5.28 -40.93
N GLN A 21 3.04 -5.86 -40.09
CA GLN A 21 1.72 -6.30 -40.48
C GLN A 21 0.80 -6.37 -39.26
N ASN A 22 -0.50 -6.28 -39.50
CA ASN A 22 -1.52 -6.63 -38.53
C ASN A 22 -2.38 -7.78 -39.05
N ARG A 23 -2.95 -8.58 -38.14
CA ARG A 23 -3.93 -9.62 -38.48
C ARG A 23 -4.99 -9.76 -37.40
N LEU A 24 -6.22 -10.06 -37.80
CA LEU A 24 -7.26 -10.51 -36.87
C LEU A 24 -7.03 -11.99 -36.58
N VAL A 25 -6.89 -12.34 -35.29
CA VAL A 25 -6.70 -13.72 -34.85
C VAL A 25 -8.05 -14.40 -34.70
N GLU A 26 -8.87 -13.88 -33.77
CA GLU A 26 -10.19 -14.42 -33.47
C GLU A 26 -11.05 -13.41 -32.70
N HIS A 27 -12.29 -13.78 -32.35
CA HIS A 27 -13.12 -13.02 -31.42
C HIS A 27 -13.15 -13.76 -30.08
N ARG A 28 -12.73 -13.09 -29.01
CA ARG A 28 -12.69 -13.67 -27.66
C ARG A 28 -13.81 -13.19 -26.79
N THR A 29 -14.27 -14.06 -25.90
CA THR A 29 -15.24 -13.71 -24.85
C THR A 29 -14.52 -13.15 -23.64
N CYS A 30 -15.10 -12.12 -23.02
CA CYS A 30 -14.57 -11.51 -21.81
C CYS A 30 -15.70 -11.21 -20.81
N GLU A 31 -15.33 -11.08 -19.54
CA GLU A 31 -16.25 -10.73 -18.47
C GLU A 31 -16.06 -9.24 -18.10
N CYS A 32 -17.09 -8.43 -18.37
CA CYS A 32 -17.10 -6.97 -18.17
C CYS A 32 -17.70 -6.56 -16.82
N GLY A 33 -18.02 -7.55 -15.98
CA GLY A 33 -18.60 -7.37 -14.65
C GLY A 33 -17.51 -7.10 -13.62
N GLY A 34 -17.80 -6.19 -12.68
CA GLY A 34 -17.01 -5.97 -11.48
C GLY A 34 -17.93 -5.81 -10.29
N LEU A 35 -17.39 -5.88 -9.07
CA LEU A 35 -18.15 -5.74 -7.82
C LEU A 35 -18.97 -4.45 -7.72
N MET A 36 -18.63 -3.42 -8.52
CA MET A 36 -19.25 -2.09 -8.51
C MET A 36 -20.07 -1.78 -9.77
N ASN A 37 -20.26 -2.74 -10.70
CA ASN A 37 -21.01 -2.49 -11.94
C ASN A 37 -22.43 -3.07 -11.85
N ASP A 38 -23.40 -2.36 -12.47
CA ASP A 38 -24.83 -2.71 -12.51
C ASP A 38 -25.17 -4.08 -13.12
N SER A 39 -24.20 -4.78 -13.71
CA SER A 39 -24.37 -6.09 -14.33
C SER A 39 -23.25 -7.05 -13.89
N PRO A 40 -23.41 -7.74 -12.74
CA PRO A 40 -22.39 -8.65 -12.21
C PRO A 40 -22.09 -9.84 -13.14
N TYR A 41 -22.98 -10.16 -14.07
CA TYR A 41 -22.82 -11.24 -15.06
C TYR A 41 -22.61 -10.72 -16.49
N CYS A 42 -21.98 -9.57 -16.63
CA CYS A 42 -21.68 -9.00 -17.94
C CYS A 42 -20.69 -9.89 -18.70
N LYS A 43 -21.14 -10.51 -19.80
CA LYS A 43 -20.29 -11.19 -20.78
C LYS A 43 -20.35 -10.45 -22.09
N SER A 44 -19.20 -10.23 -22.70
CA SER A 44 -19.05 -9.52 -23.97
C SER A 44 -18.03 -10.22 -24.85
N LYS A 45 -17.87 -9.72 -26.07
CA LYS A 45 -16.86 -10.20 -27.02
C LYS A 45 -16.01 -9.05 -27.52
N PHE A 46 -14.76 -9.33 -27.84
CA PHE A 46 -13.85 -8.37 -28.45
C PHE A 46 -13.03 -9.05 -29.56
N PRO A 47 -12.68 -8.33 -30.63
CA PRO A 47 -11.75 -8.84 -31.64
C PRO A 47 -10.31 -8.83 -31.11
N CYS A 48 -9.65 -9.99 -31.11
CA CYS A 48 -8.24 -10.13 -30.82
C CYS A 48 -7.42 -9.88 -32.09
N ILE A 49 -6.56 -8.87 -32.04
CA ILE A 49 -5.70 -8.47 -33.16
C ILE A 49 -4.25 -8.67 -32.77
N GLU A 50 -3.43 -9.08 -33.72
CA GLU A 50 -1.97 -9.11 -33.60
C GLU A 50 -1.38 -8.03 -34.48
N VAL A 51 -0.48 -7.23 -33.92
CA VAL A 51 0.34 -6.25 -34.63
C VAL A 51 1.79 -6.64 -34.45
N ASN A 52 2.40 -7.11 -35.54
CA ASN A 52 3.79 -7.50 -35.57
C ASN A 52 4.66 -6.27 -35.86
N VAL A 53 5.65 -6.04 -35.01
CA VAL A 53 6.59 -4.92 -35.13
C VAL A 53 8.02 -5.40 -35.22
N GLU A 54 8.82 -4.67 -35.98
CA GLU A 54 10.28 -4.74 -35.98
C GLU A 54 10.85 -3.62 -35.10
N TYR A 55 11.84 -3.92 -34.28
CA TYR A 55 12.49 -2.95 -33.41
C TYR A 55 13.97 -3.30 -33.18
N GLN A 56 14.75 -2.30 -32.75
CA GLN A 56 16.19 -2.46 -32.49
C GLN A 56 16.44 -2.73 -31.01
N ILE A 57 17.28 -3.74 -30.74
CA ILE A 57 17.85 -4.04 -29.44
C ILE A 57 19.32 -3.62 -29.42
N ASP A 58 19.68 -2.79 -28.45
CA ASP A 58 21.08 -2.50 -28.14
C ASP A 58 21.65 -3.64 -27.29
N GLY A 59 22.46 -4.50 -27.90
CA GLY A 59 23.20 -5.58 -27.26
C GLY A 59 24.71 -5.28 -27.15
N ALA A 60 25.46 -6.15 -26.47
CA ALA A 60 26.91 -6.04 -26.35
C ALA A 60 27.62 -6.12 -27.73
N ASP A 61 27.05 -6.92 -28.64
CA ASP A 61 27.58 -7.14 -30.00
C ASP A 61 27.05 -6.13 -31.03
N GLY A 62 26.36 -5.07 -30.57
CA GLY A 62 25.78 -4.03 -31.42
C GLY A 62 24.26 -4.08 -31.53
N LYS A 63 23.74 -3.46 -32.59
CA LYS A 63 22.29 -3.30 -32.82
C LYS A 63 21.73 -4.50 -33.57
N THR A 64 20.86 -5.26 -32.91
CA THR A 64 20.17 -6.39 -33.53
C THR A 64 18.71 -6.01 -33.82
N LEU A 65 18.23 -6.30 -35.02
CA LEU A 65 16.80 -6.16 -35.35
C LEU A 65 16.06 -7.39 -34.83
N GLN A 66 14.94 -7.15 -34.16
CA GLN A 66 14.06 -8.18 -33.63
C GLN A 66 12.64 -7.93 -34.06
N THR A 67 11.85 -8.99 -34.12
CA THR A 67 10.43 -8.93 -34.44
C THR A 67 9.61 -9.51 -33.32
N SER A 68 8.49 -8.88 -32.96
CA SER A 68 7.57 -9.40 -31.96
C SER A 68 6.16 -8.82 -32.12
N ILE A 69 5.19 -9.40 -31.42
CA ILE A 69 3.87 -8.82 -31.21
C ILE A 69 4.01 -7.66 -30.21
N VAL A 70 3.46 -6.50 -30.58
CA VAL A 70 3.38 -5.35 -29.69
C VAL A 70 2.09 -5.40 -28.88
N HIS A 71 2.15 -5.10 -27.58
CA HIS A 71 0.98 -5.06 -26.70
C HIS A 71 0.67 -3.62 -26.30
N SER A 72 -0.60 -3.28 -26.06
CA SER A 72 -0.93 -1.90 -25.68
C SER A 72 -0.26 -1.49 -24.37
N ASP A 73 -0.19 -2.42 -23.41
CA ASP A 73 0.44 -2.23 -22.10
C ASP A 73 0.83 -3.55 -21.42
N GLU A 74 1.36 -3.46 -20.19
CA GLU A 74 1.78 -4.60 -19.39
C GLU A 74 0.62 -5.48 -18.91
N THR A 75 -0.61 -4.97 -18.86
CA THR A 75 -1.74 -5.75 -18.36
C THR A 75 -2.10 -6.85 -19.36
N ILE A 76 -2.08 -6.54 -20.65
CA ILE A 76 -2.33 -7.51 -21.71
C ILE A 76 -1.18 -8.50 -21.81
N LEU A 77 0.06 -8.01 -21.81
CA LEU A 77 1.26 -8.86 -21.89
C LEU A 77 1.29 -9.93 -20.80
N ASN A 78 0.77 -9.63 -19.60
CA ASN A 78 0.74 -10.56 -18.47
C ASN A 78 -0.64 -11.25 -18.29
N SER A 79 -1.56 -11.08 -19.23
CA SER A 79 -2.89 -11.70 -19.20
C SER A 79 -2.91 -13.03 -19.98
N ASN A 80 -4.05 -13.71 -19.93
CA ASN A 80 -4.31 -14.87 -20.79
C ASN A 80 -4.45 -14.49 -22.27
N ASP A 81 -4.56 -13.19 -22.58
CA ASP A 81 -4.68 -12.63 -23.93
C ASP A 81 -3.34 -12.07 -24.44
N ALA A 82 -2.22 -12.64 -24.01
CA ALA A 82 -0.86 -12.21 -24.38
C ALA A 82 -0.49 -12.49 -25.86
N ASP A 83 -1.35 -13.15 -26.61
CA ASP A 83 -1.25 -13.26 -28.07
C ASP A 83 -2.03 -12.15 -28.79
N CYS A 84 -2.79 -11.32 -28.07
CA CYS A 84 -3.44 -10.14 -28.61
C CYS A 84 -2.60 -8.89 -28.33
N SER A 85 -2.46 -8.02 -29.34
CA SER A 85 -1.90 -6.68 -29.18
C SER A 85 -2.77 -5.75 -28.36
N MET A 86 -4.09 -5.93 -28.42
CA MET A 86 -5.05 -5.19 -27.62
C MET A 86 -6.20 -6.11 -27.18
N ALA A 87 -6.60 -5.97 -25.93
CA ALA A 87 -7.71 -6.66 -25.30
C ALA A 87 -8.47 -5.62 -24.47
N VAL A 88 -9.76 -5.48 -24.74
CA VAL A 88 -10.62 -4.52 -24.03
C VAL A 88 -11.97 -5.18 -23.78
N CYS A 89 -12.44 -5.10 -22.54
CA CYS A 89 -13.71 -5.67 -22.15
C CYS A 89 -14.71 -4.61 -21.68
N LYS A 90 -15.49 -4.08 -22.62
CA LYS A 90 -16.65 -3.23 -22.38
C LYS A 90 -17.94 -4.06 -22.45
N SER A 91 -18.99 -3.53 -21.83
CA SER A 91 -20.30 -4.18 -21.76
C SER A 91 -20.96 -4.44 -23.10
N ARG A 92 -20.68 -3.61 -24.11
CA ARG A 92 -21.20 -3.77 -25.47
C ARG A 92 -20.08 -4.14 -26.42
N GLU A 93 -20.26 -5.21 -27.18
CA GLU A 93 -19.30 -5.68 -28.20
C GLU A 93 -18.93 -4.58 -29.19
N LYS A 94 -19.88 -3.76 -29.63
CA LYS A 94 -19.63 -2.62 -30.53
C LYS A 94 -18.59 -1.63 -29.98
N LEU A 95 -18.57 -1.41 -28.66
CA LEU A 95 -17.57 -0.54 -28.03
C LEU A 95 -16.19 -1.19 -28.00
N ASN A 96 -16.12 -2.51 -27.92
CA ASN A 96 -14.86 -3.25 -28.01
C ASN A 96 -14.31 -3.18 -29.42
N THR A 97 -15.15 -3.46 -30.44
CA THR A 97 -14.75 -3.34 -31.85
C THR A 97 -14.28 -1.94 -32.19
N LEU A 98 -14.96 -0.90 -31.68
CA LEU A 98 -14.57 0.49 -31.88
C LEU A 98 -13.20 0.77 -31.24
N ALA A 99 -13.00 0.37 -29.98
CA ALA A 99 -11.73 0.59 -29.28
C ALA A 99 -10.55 -0.15 -29.94
N VAL A 100 -10.77 -1.37 -30.45
CA VAL A 100 -9.76 -2.11 -31.22
C VAL A 100 -9.52 -1.46 -32.58
N GLY A 101 -10.56 -0.94 -33.22
CA GLY A 101 -10.45 -0.14 -34.45
C GLY A 101 -9.60 1.11 -34.24
N ASP A 102 -9.88 1.89 -33.21
CA ASP A 102 -9.12 3.09 -32.84
C ASP A 102 -7.64 2.79 -32.59
N PHE A 103 -7.35 1.62 -31.99
CA PHE A 103 -5.99 1.14 -31.80
C PHE A 103 -5.31 0.80 -33.12
N LEU A 104 -5.98 0.10 -34.04
CA LEU A 104 -5.44 -0.22 -35.36
C LEU A 104 -5.16 1.04 -36.18
N THR A 105 -6.07 2.02 -36.15
CA THR A 105 -5.85 3.30 -36.84
C THR A 105 -4.63 4.04 -36.30
N LYS A 106 -4.30 3.86 -35.01
CA LYS A 106 -3.19 4.56 -34.37
C LYS A 106 -1.85 3.80 -34.42
N TYR A 107 -1.88 2.48 -34.41
CA TYR A 107 -0.69 1.64 -34.22
C TYR A 107 -0.58 0.44 -35.17
N GLY A 108 -1.61 0.18 -35.99
CA GLY A 108 -1.67 -0.99 -36.86
C GLY A 108 -1.29 -0.73 -38.31
N GLU A 109 -1.14 0.52 -38.75
CA GLU A 109 -0.81 0.85 -40.14
C GLU A 109 0.58 0.33 -40.52
N SER A 110 0.69 -0.38 -41.65
CA SER A 110 1.96 -0.92 -42.14
C SER A 110 3.01 0.18 -42.34
N ASP A 111 4.27 -0.12 -42.01
CA ASP A 111 5.40 0.81 -42.04
C ASP A 111 5.32 2.02 -41.10
N LEU A 112 4.25 2.14 -40.31
CA LEU A 112 4.17 3.16 -39.28
C LEU A 112 5.28 2.97 -38.25
N ARG A 113 5.91 4.07 -37.86
CA ARG A 113 6.97 4.09 -36.84
C ARG A 113 6.53 4.86 -35.62
N TYR A 114 6.65 4.24 -34.44
CA TYR A 114 6.31 4.89 -33.18
C TYR A 114 7.26 4.47 -32.05
N ASN A 115 7.23 5.25 -30.97
CA ASN A 115 7.96 4.94 -29.76
C ASN A 115 7.28 3.78 -29.02
N CYS A 116 8.04 2.75 -28.71
CA CYS A 116 7.58 1.59 -27.98
C CYS A 116 8.63 1.21 -26.93
N TYR A 117 8.33 0.19 -26.14
CA TYR A 117 9.21 -0.28 -25.11
C TYR A 117 9.42 -1.78 -25.21
N TYR A 118 10.67 -2.25 -25.09
CA TYR A 118 11.01 -3.66 -25.11
C TYR A 118 11.68 -4.07 -23.80
N ASN A 119 11.55 -5.33 -23.40
CA ASN A 119 12.26 -5.87 -22.25
C ASN A 119 13.57 -6.55 -22.71
N PRO A 120 14.76 -6.09 -22.29
CA PRO A 120 16.04 -6.68 -22.70
C PRO A 120 16.24 -8.13 -22.20
N TYR A 121 15.54 -8.54 -21.14
CA TYR A 121 15.60 -9.91 -20.61
C TYR A 121 14.57 -10.85 -21.25
N ALA A 122 13.59 -10.29 -21.95
CA ALA A 122 12.52 -11.02 -22.64
C ALA A 122 12.19 -10.28 -23.94
N PRO A 123 12.97 -10.48 -25.02
CA PRO A 123 12.84 -9.68 -26.24
C PRO A 123 11.45 -9.80 -26.89
N GLN A 124 10.77 -10.94 -26.74
CA GLN A 124 9.38 -11.07 -27.18
C GLN A 124 8.38 -10.14 -26.48
N SER A 125 8.73 -9.53 -25.35
CA SER A 125 7.87 -8.59 -24.63
C SER A 125 8.07 -7.15 -25.12
N VAL A 126 7.18 -6.70 -26.00
CA VAL A 126 7.13 -5.31 -26.49
C VAL A 126 5.78 -4.68 -26.14
N ILE A 127 5.80 -3.47 -25.59
CA ILE A 127 4.63 -2.71 -25.16
C ILE A 127 4.63 -1.28 -25.72
N ILE A 128 3.45 -0.68 -25.91
CA ILE A 128 3.32 0.71 -26.38
C ILE A 128 3.40 1.69 -25.22
N LYS A 129 2.67 1.40 -24.14
CA LYS A 129 2.57 2.27 -22.97
C LYS A 129 2.98 1.52 -21.71
N ARG A 130 3.64 2.25 -20.80
CA ARG A 130 3.86 1.77 -19.44
C ARG A 130 2.75 2.25 -18.52
N ASN A 131 2.03 1.33 -17.89
CA ASN A 131 0.99 1.67 -16.90
C ASN A 131 1.59 2.00 -15.54
N TYR A 132 2.73 1.40 -15.20
CA TYR A 132 3.38 1.60 -13.91
C TYR A 132 4.57 2.54 -14.07
N THR A 133 4.40 3.78 -13.62
CA THR A 133 5.53 4.68 -13.39
C THR A 133 6.13 4.37 -12.02
N LEU A 134 7.45 4.54 -11.86
CA LEU A 134 8.13 4.42 -10.56
C LEU A 134 7.46 5.29 -9.49
N LEU A 135 6.94 6.45 -9.90
CA LEU A 135 6.19 7.34 -9.03
C LEU A 135 4.94 6.69 -8.44
N ALA A 136 4.18 5.93 -9.24
CA ALA A 136 2.99 5.23 -8.75
C ALA A 136 3.36 4.17 -7.70
N ILE A 137 4.48 3.46 -7.89
CA ILE A 137 5.00 2.49 -6.92
C ILE A 137 5.40 3.20 -5.62
N ILE A 138 6.18 4.28 -5.71
CA ILE A 138 6.61 5.06 -4.54
C ILE A 138 5.39 5.60 -3.79
N LEU A 139 4.44 6.19 -4.50
CA LEU A 139 3.24 6.76 -3.89
C LEU A 139 2.37 5.68 -3.22
N SER A 140 2.27 4.49 -3.81
CA SER A 140 1.52 3.36 -3.25
C SER A 140 2.11 2.84 -1.94
N LEU A 141 3.42 3.01 -1.72
CA LEU A 141 4.10 2.65 -0.46
C LEU A 141 4.13 3.82 0.53
N LEU A 142 4.27 5.05 0.03
CA LEU A 142 4.38 6.25 0.84
C LEU A 142 3.07 6.59 1.56
N ILE A 143 1.92 6.49 0.89
CA ILE A 143 0.60 6.83 1.47
C ILE A 143 0.29 5.99 2.73
N PRO A 144 0.29 4.64 2.69
CA PRO A 144 0.01 3.85 3.88
C PRO A 144 1.06 4.06 4.98
N GLY A 145 2.32 4.31 4.61
CA GLY A 145 3.38 4.68 5.55
C GLY A 145 3.10 6.00 6.28
N LEU A 146 2.68 7.04 5.56
CA LEU A 146 2.28 8.32 6.15
C LEU A 146 1.07 8.17 7.06
N VAL A 147 0.04 7.43 6.63
CA VAL A 147 -1.14 7.16 7.46
C VAL A 147 -0.72 6.47 8.77
N PHE A 148 0.12 5.44 8.70
CA PHE A 148 0.63 4.75 9.88
C PHE A 148 1.41 5.67 10.83
N LEU A 149 2.31 6.50 10.29
CA LEU A 149 3.07 7.48 11.08
C LEU A 149 2.15 8.51 11.74
N THR A 150 1.13 9.00 11.03
CA THR A 150 0.14 9.92 11.61
C THR A 150 -0.65 9.26 12.74
N CYS A 151 -1.07 8.00 12.58
CA CYS A 151 -1.76 7.25 13.63
C CYS A 151 -0.88 7.10 14.89
N ILE A 152 0.39 6.72 14.75
CA ILE A 152 1.33 6.63 15.87
C ILE A 152 1.50 8.00 16.55
N PHE A 153 1.65 9.05 15.76
CA PHE A 153 1.81 10.41 16.28
C PHE A 153 0.61 10.84 17.11
N PHE A 154 -0.62 10.63 16.62
CA PHE A 154 -1.84 10.93 17.38
C PHE A 154 -1.96 10.08 18.64
N LEU A 155 -1.63 8.78 18.59
CA LEU A 155 -1.60 7.93 19.78
C LEU A 155 -0.59 8.42 20.82
N ALA A 156 0.60 8.85 20.40
CA ALA A 156 1.60 9.42 21.30
C ALA A 156 1.11 10.71 21.97
N LEU A 157 0.43 11.59 21.22
CA LEU A 157 -0.18 12.80 21.77
C LEU A 157 -1.28 12.48 22.78
N LEU A 158 -2.13 11.49 22.50
CA LEU A 158 -3.18 11.04 23.43
C LEU A 158 -2.58 10.47 24.72
N CYS A 159 -1.56 9.60 24.63
CA CYS A 159 -0.84 9.07 25.78
C CYS A 159 -0.19 10.17 26.62
N HIS A 160 0.41 11.18 25.97
CA HIS A 160 1.00 12.32 26.67
C HIS A 160 -0.06 13.17 27.37
N SER A 161 -1.22 13.35 26.73
CA SER A 161 -2.33 14.13 27.29
C SER A 161 -2.96 13.46 28.50
N VAL A 162 -3.16 12.13 28.46
CA VAL A 162 -3.64 11.34 29.59
C VAL A 162 -2.64 11.39 30.75
N ARG A 163 -1.35 11.17 30.49
CA ARG A 163 -0.31 11.23 31.53
C ARG A 163 -0.27 12.60 32.22
N LYS A 164 -0.39 13.68 31.44
CA LYS A 164 -0.44 15.05 31.99
C LYS A 164 -1.69 15.29 32.85
N ASN A 165 -2.82 14.71 32.45
CA ASN A 165 -4.06 14.83 33.21
C ASN A 165 -4.01 14.03 34.53
N ASP A 166 -3.43 12.83 34.52
CA ASP A 166 -3.23 12.02 35.73
C ASP A 166 -2.32 12.72 36.74
N THR A 167 -1.24 13.39 36.32
CA THR A 167 -0.40 14.16 37.25
C THR A 167 -1.12 15.35 37.91
N ASN A 168 -2.19 15.87 37.30
CA ASN A 168 -3.01 16.91 37.90
C ASN A 168 -4.15 16.34 38.77
N ASN A 169 -4.59 15.13 38.46
CA ASN A 169 -5.64 14.39 39.17
C ASN A 169 -5.09 13.40 40.19
N ASP A 170 -3.79 13.46 40.50
CA ASP A 170 -3.24 12.85 41.71
C ASP A 170 -4.16 13.28 42.83
N LEU A 171 -4.97 12.34 43.33
CA LEU A 171 -5.97 12.58 44.33
C LEU A 171 -5.21 13.09 45.54
N LYS A 172 -5.07 14.42 45.65
CA LYS A 172 -4.88 15.10 46.90
C LYS A 172 -6.15 14.80 47.68
N ILE A 173 -6.18 13.62 48.29
CA ILE A 173 -7.08 13.33 49.39
C ILE A 173 -6.74 14.45 50.38
N PRO A 174 -7.63 15.42 50.59
CA PRO A 174 -7.35 16.45 51.58
C PRO A 174 -7.11 15.71 52.89
N ALA A 175 -5.91 15.87 53.45
CA ALA A 175 -5.53 15.25 54.72
C ALA A 175 -6.44 15.73 55.88
N ASN A 176 -7.22 16.78 55.64
CA ASN A 176 -8.19 17.30 56.58
C ASN A 176 -9.59 16.72 56.29
N ARG A 177 -9.84 15.51 56.79
CA ARG A 177 -11.20 14.96 56.89
C ARG A 177 -11.81 15.40 58.22
N THR A 178 -12.56 16.51 58.22
CA THR A 178 -13.27 17.06 59.39
C THR A 178 -14.41 16.18 59.93
N TYR A 179 -14.66 15.02 59.34
CA TYR A 179 -15.76 14.11 59.69
C TYR A 179 -15.35 12.95 60.60
N LEU A 180 -14.09 12.87 61.04
CA LEU A 180 -13.71 12.07 62.19
C LEU A 180 -13.76 12.95 63.45
N ASN A 181 -14.97 13.20 63.94
CA ASN A 181 -15.15 13.69 65.31
C ASN A 181 -14.83 12.52 66.25
N TYR A 182 -13.61 12.51 66.78
CA TYR A 182 -13.25 11.66 67.91
C TYR A 182 -13.94 12.21 69.17
N GLY A 183 -14.38 11.32 70.07
CA GLY A 183 -15.12 11.70 71.27
C GLY A 183 -16.65 11.77 71.11
N VAL A 184 -17.23 11.09 70.12
CA VAL A 184 -18.69 10.87 70.07
C VAL A 184 -19.03 9.68 70.95
N GLN A 185 -20.05 9.82 71.80
CA GLN A 185 -20.53 8.74 72.66
C GLN A 185 -21.38 7.75 71.84
N LEU A 186 -20.98 6.48 71.86
CA LEU A 186 -21.65 5.35 71.22
C LEU A 186 -22.85 4.92 72.08
N GLU A 187 -23.78 4.16 71.49
CA GLU A 187 -25.00 3.70 72.19
C GLU A 187 -24.70 2.83 73.43
N ASP A 188 -23.51 2.26 73.51
CA ASP A 188 -23.02 1.49 74.67
C ASP A 188 -22.42 2.38 75.79
N GLY A 189 -22.40 3.69 75.60
CA GLY A 189 -21.86 4.68 76.53
C GLY A 189 -20.35 4.92 76.40
N SER A 190 -19.65 4.19 75.53
CA SER A 190 -18.22 4.38 75.25
C SER A 190 -17.98 5.55 74.29
N TYR A 191 -16.78 6.10 74.24
CA TYR A 191 -16.42 7.22 73.37
C TYR A 191 -15.52 6.75 72.22
N SER A 192 -15.70 7.31 71.03
CA SER A 192 -14.79 7.04 69.90
C SER A 192 -13.36 7.50 70.24
N GLN A 193 -12.47 6.54 70.48
CA GLN A 193 -11.05 6.80 70.76
C GLN A 193 -10.25 6.91 69.46
N GLU A 194 -9.21 7.74 69.50
CA GLU A 194 -8.23 7.86 68.42
C GLU A 194 -7.41 6.57 68.34
N CYS A 195 -7.57 5.79 67.27
CA CYS A 195 -6.71 4.64 67.03
C CYS A 195 -5.28 5.14 66.78
N ARG A 196 -4.39 4.96 67.75
CA ARG A 196 -2.95 5.17 67.53
C ARG A 196 -2.46 4.14 66.52
N ALA A 197 -1.78 4.61 65.48
CA ALA A 197 -1.22 3.79 64.41
C ALA A 197 -0.23 2.71 64.90
N SER A 198 0.18 2.74 66.17
CA SER A 198 1.01 1.73 66.83
C SER A 198 0.28 0.39 67.06
N ASP A 199 -1.04 0.34 66.97
CA ASP A 199 -1.81 -0.85 67.35
C ASP A 199 -2.31 -1.69 66.15
N LEU A 200 -1.89 -1.36 64.91
CA LEU A 200 -2.20 -2.21 63.75
C LEU A 200 -1.25 -3.42 63.68
N PRO A 201 -1.76 -4.67 63.79
CA PRO A 201 -0.96 -5.86 63.61
C PRO A 201 -0.54 -5.98 62.13
N GLY A 202 0.76 -5.87 61.85
CA GLY A 202 1.33 -6.10 60.51
C GLY A 202 2.26 -5.02 59.97
N HIS A 203 2.51 -3.92 60.69
CA HIS A 203 3.55 -2.97 60.29
C HIS A 203 4.95 -3.47 60.68
N THR A 204 5.49 -4.37 59.88
CA THR A 204 6.93 -4.68 59.89
C THR A 204 7.68 -3.42 59.45
N GLN A 205 8.47 -2.82 60.35
CA GLN A 205 9.43 -1.78 60.00
C GLN A 205 10.35 -2.30 58.88
N ARG A 206 10.11 -1.86 57.65
CA ARG A 206 10.99 -2.14 56.53
C ARG A 206 12.21 -1.25 56.69
N ASN A 207 13.27 -1.82 57.25
CA ASN A 207 14.57 -1.17 57.37
C ASN A 207 15.03 -0.68 55.99
N ASN A 208 15.18 0.64 55.87
CA ASN A 208 15.79 1.30 54.72
C ASN A 208 17.30 0.99 54.72
N THR A 209 17.68 -0.13 54.10
CA THR A 209 19.07 -0.36 53.72
C THR A 209 19.39 0.50 52.50
N ARG A 210 19.99 1.65 52.81
CA ARG A 210 20.58 2.64 51.92
C ARG A 210 21.75 1.99 51.16
N ASN A 211 21.50 1.39 50.00
CA ASN A 211 22.58 1.05 49.07
C ASN A 211 22.90 2.27 48.21
N SER A 212 23.99 2.90 48.63
CA SER A 212 24.74 3.90 47.90
C SER A 212 25.50 3.24 46.75
N GLY A 213 25.38 3.81 45.56
CA GLY A 213 26.40 3.72 44.52
C GLY A 213 26.07 2.80 43.34
N GLU A 214 25.71 3.41 42.20
CA GLU A 214 26.34 2.99 40.95
C GLU A 214 26.48 4.17 39.98
N ASN A 215 27.70 4.29 39.49
CA ASN A 215 28.25 5.43 38.78
C ASN A 215 27.70 5.55 37.34
N ARG A 216 27.46 6.81 36.95
CA ARG A 216 27.47 7.25 35.56
C ARG A 216 28.85 7.00 34.94
N GLN A 217 28.89 6.30 33.80
CA GLN A 217 29.90 6.56 32.78
C GLN A 217 29.20 7.04 31.50
N GLN A 218 29.45 8.30 31.19
CA GLN A 218 29.24 8.91 29.89
C GLN A 218 30.32 8.37 28.94
N SER A 219 29.94 7.81 27.79
CA SER A 219 30.82 7.71 26.63
C SER A 219 30.26 8.59 25.52
N ASN A 220 30.92 9.72 25.32
CA ASN A 220 30.86 10.49 24.08
C ASN A 220 31.64 9.74 23.01
N PHE A 221 31.03 9.50 21.86
CA PHE A 221 31.66 9.46 20.54
C PHE A 221 30.61 9.80 19.49
#